data_AF-A0A7Z9LHD3-F1
#
_entry.id   AF-A0A7Z9LHD3-F1
#
_cell.length_a   1.000
_cell.length_b   1.000
_cell.length_c   1.000
_cell.angle_alpha   90.00
_cell.angle_beta   90.00
_cell.angle_gamma   90.00
#
_symmetry.space_group_name_H-M   'P 1'
#
loop_
_entity.id
_entity.type
_entity.pdbx_description
1 polymer ?
#
loop_
_entity_poly.entity_id
_entity_poly.type
_entity_poly.pdbx_seq_one_letter_code
_entity_poly.pdbx_strand_id
1 'polypeptide(L)' 'MVKTKFNKTFFGTELPIIQAPMAGVQDSALTIAVSNAGGLGSLPCAMLRPDALRAELKSIKSQTSKPFNLNFFCHTAP' A
#
# COMPACT_ATOMS: atom_id res chain seq x y z
N MET A 1 14.16 6.54 -19.33
CA MET A 1 13.03 6.00 -18.54
C MET A 1 13.08 4.47 -18.60
N VAL A 2 13.37 3.81 -17.47
CA VAL A 2 13.49 2.34 -17.43
C VAL A 2 12.09 1.75 -17.65
N LYS A 3 11.86 1.12 -18.81
CA LYS A 3 10.61 0.41 -19.12
C LYS A 3 10.67 -0.98 -18.46
N THR A 4 10.17 -1.11 -17.24
CA THR A 4 10.00 -2.42 -16.62
C THR A 4 8.68 -3.03 -17.11
N LYS A 5 8.67 -4.34 -17.39
CA LYS A 5 7.42 -5.05 -17.77
C LYS A 5 6.46 -5.25 -16.57
N PHE A 6 6.88 -4.81 -15.38
CA PHE A 6 6.33 -5.28 -14.11
C PHE A 6 5.09 -4.51 -13.67
N ASN A 7 5.11 -3.18 -13.80
CA ASN A 7 4.11 -2.30 -13.21
C ASN A 7 2.72 -2.45 -13.84
N LYS A 8 2.60 -2.38 -15.17
CA LYS A 8 1.30 -2.43 -15.86
C LYS A 8 0.73 -3.85 -15.96
N THR A 9 1.60 -4.85 -16.13
CA THR A 9 1.21 -6.26 -16.32
C THR A 9 0.79 -6.93 -15.02
N PHE A 10 1.54 -6.71 -13.92
CA PHE A 10 1.31 -7.43 -12.67
C PHE A 10 0.53 -6.63 -11.63
N PHE A 11 0.77 -5.31 -11.54
CA PHE A 11 0.18 -4.49 -10.49
C PHE A 11 -0.87 -3.48 -10.97
N GLY A 12 -0.95 -3.23 -12.27
CA GLY A 12 -1.85 -2.21 -12.82
C GLY A 12 -1.44 -0.77 -12.45
N THR A 13 -0.16 -0.52 -12.15
CA THR A 13 0.35 0.82 -11.83
C THR A 13 0.99 1.50 -13.04
N GLU A 14 0.95 2.84 -13.06
CA GLU A 14 1.53 3.68 -14.11
C GLU A 14 3.05 3.80 -13.98
N LEU A 15 3.53 3.84 -12.73
CA LEU A 15 4.94 3.96 -12.36
C LEU A 15 5.44 2.64 -11.74
N PRO A 16 6.69 2.25 -12.02
CA PRO A 16 7.32 1.08 -11.41
C PRO A 16 7.91 1.41 -10.03
N ILE A 17 7.13 2.06 -9.18
CA ILE A 17 7.53 2.52 -7.85
C ILE A 17 6.58 1.92 -6.82
N ILE A 18 7.16 1.30 -5.79
CA ILE A 18 6.43 0.82 -4.62
C ILE A 18 6.88 1.67 -3.44
N GLN A 19 5.94 2.30 -2.74
CA GLN A 19 6.25 2.96 -1.47
C GLN A 19 6.38 1.89 -0.38
N ALA A 20 7.51 1.86 0.32
CA ALA A 20 7.81 0.85 1.33
C ALA A 20 6.89 0.99 2.56
N PRO A 21 6.26 -0.11 3.05
CA PRO A 21 5.41 -0.07 4.24
C PRO A 21 6.26 0.17 5.50
N MET A 22 6.00 1.27 6.21
CA MET A 22 6.79 1.69 7.38
C MET A 22 5.89 1.80 8.62
N ALA A 23 5.79 0.70 9.38
CA ALA A 23 4.99 0.67 10.61
C ALA A 23 5.45 1.74 11.61
N GLY A 24 4.50 2.51 12.15
CA GLY A 24 4.74 3.56 13.16
C GLY A 24 4.76 5.00 12.64
N VAL A 25 4.98 5.21 11.34
CA VAL A 25 5.07 6.57 10.74
C VAL A 25 4.14 6.76 9.54
N GLN A 26 3.37 5.74 9.18
CA GLN A 26 2.65 5.70 7.92
C GLN A 26 1.27 5.06 8.07
N ASP A 27 0.27 5.70 7.47
CA ASP A 27 -1.15 5.32 7.48
C ASP A 27 -1.75 5.34 6.05
N SER A 28 -3.08 5.31 5.95
CA SER A 28 -3.80 5.39 4.67
C SER A 28 -3.50 6.64 3.85
N ALA A 29 -3.20 7.80 4.45
CA ALA A 29 -3.03 9.04 3.71
C ALA A 29 -1.86 8.96 2.72
N LEU A 30 -0.71 8.42 3.17
CA LEU A 30 0.46 8.22 2.31
C LEU A 30 0.22 7.10 1.28
N THR A 31 -0.46 6.02 1.66
CA THR A 31 -0.85 4.96 0.71
C THR A 31 -1.70 5.53 -0.43
N ILE A 32 -2.72 6.33 -0.10
CA ILE A 32 -3.62 6.97 -1.07
C ILE A 32 -2.84 7.91 -1.99
N ALA A 33 -1.98 8.77 -1.42
CA ALA A 33 -1.22 9.74 -2.19
C ALA A 33 -0.33 9.06 -3.25
N VAL A 34 0.38 8.00 -2.88
CA VAL A 34 1.26 7.26 -3.80
C VAL A 34 0.46 6.51 -4.86
N SER A 35 -0.62 5.82 -4.47
CA SER A 35 -1.50 5.13 -5.41
C SER A 35 -2.09 6.11 -6.43
N ASN A 36 -2.59 7.26 -5.98
CA ASN A 36 -3.14 8.31 -6.85
C ASN A 36 -2.09 8.91 -7.79
N ALA A 37 -0.84 9.08 -7.33
CA ALA A 37 0.28 9.51 -8.15
C ALA A 37 0.75 8.47 -9.20
N GLY A 38 0.18 7.27 -9.19
CA GLY A 38 0.45 6.22 -10.18
C GLY A 38 1.48 5.17 -9.74
N GLY A 39 1.99 5.25 -8.51
CA GLY A 39 2.79 4.19 -7.89
C GLY A 39 1.92 3.14 -7.19
N LEU A 40 2.57 2.19 -6.51
CA LEU A 40 1.91 1.25 -5.59
C LEU A 40 2.10 1.74 -4.15
N GLY A 41 1.09 2.38 -3.57
CA GLY A 41 1.07 2.69 -2.14
C GLY A 41 1.01 1.41 -1.31
N SER A 42 1.61 1.40 -0.11
CA SER A 42 1.55 0.24 0.81
C SER A 42 1.02 0.65 2.17
N LEU A 43 0.17 -0.16 2.81
CA LEU A 43 -0.27 0.02 4.19
C LEU A 43 0.43 -0.99 5.12
N PRO A 44 1.15 -0.56 6.17
CA PRO A 44 1.78 -1.44 7.14
C PRO A 44 0.72 -1.95 8.12
N CYS A 45 0.40 -3.24 8.02
CA CYS A 45 -0.65 -3.87 8.82
C CYS A 45 -0.09 -4.59 10.07
N ALA A 46 1.23 -4.71 10.20
CA ALA A 46 1.89 -5.50 11.23
C ALA A 46 1.53 -5.10 12.68
N MET A 47 1.21 -3.82 12.93
CA MET A 47 0.85 -3.30 14.26
C MET A 47 -0.64 -2.99 14.40
N LEU A 48 -1.46 -3.28 13.39
CA LEU A 48 -2.89 -2.95 13.38
C LEU A 48 -3.73 -4.11 13.94
N ARG A 49 -4.65 -3.78 14.84
CA ARG A 49 -5.76 -4.68 15.19
C ARG A 49 -6.73 -4.79 14.01
N PRO A 50 -7.51 -5.88 13.90
CA PRO A 50 -8.45 -6.08 12.78
C PRO A 50 -9.41 -4.91 12.53
N ASP A 51 -9.93 -4.28 13.58
CA ASP A 51 -10.87 -3.16 13.43
C ASP A 51 -10.18 -1.90 12.88
N ALA A 52 -8.95 -1.62 13.35
CA ALA A 52 -8.14 -0.52 12.82
C ALA A 52 -7.78 -0.77 11.35
N LEU A 53 -7.40 -2.01 10.99
CA LEU A 53 -7.16 -2.38 9.60
C LEU A 53 -8.40 -2.16 8.72
N ARG A 54 -9.60 -2.52 9.19
CA ARG A 54 -10.85 -2.25 8.46
C ARG A 54 -11.10 -0.76 8.26
N ALA A 55 -10.80 0.06 9.27
CA ALA A 55 -10.93 1.51 9.19
C ALA A 55 -9.97 2.12 8.14
N GLU A 56 -8.70 1.71 8.15
CA GLU A 56 -7.70 2.12 7.14
C GLU A 56 -8.12 1.70 5.74
N LEU A 57 -8.58 0.44 5.56
CA LEU A 57 -9.06 -0.04 4.27
C LEU A 57 -10.27 0.73 3.77
N LYS A 58 -11.18 1.14 4.66
CA LYS A 58 -12.34 1.96 4.30
C LYS A 58 -11.89 3.35 3.84
N SER A 59 -10.91 3.96 4.54
CA SER A 59 -10.32 5.25 4.17
C SER A 59 -9.63 5.21 2.80
N ILE A 60 -8.85 4.16 2.52
CA ILE A 60 -8.19 3.98 1.22
C ILE A 60 -9.24 3.82 0.12
N LYS A 61 -10.19 2.89 0.29
CA LYS A 61 -11.20 2.58 -0.74
C LYS A 61 -12.18 3.71 -1.00
N SER A 62 -12.37 4.67 -0.08
CA SER A 62 -13.21 5.84 -0.32
C SER A 62 -12.51 6.93 -1.14
N GLN A 63 -11.18 6.90 -1.25
CA GLN A 63 -10.38 7.97 -1.87
C GLN A 63 -9.59 7.51 -3.09
N THR A 64 -9.49 6.20 -3.34
CA THR A 64 -8.86 5.68 -4.55
C THR A 64 -9.43 4.32 -4.96
N SER A 65 -9.53 4.11 -6.28
CA SER A 65 -9.75 2.81 -6.91
C SER A 65 -8.47 2.22 -7.50
N LYS A 66 -7.32 2.90 -7.34
CA LYS A 66 -6.02 2.44 -7.83
C LYS A 66 -5.45 1.35 -6.89
N PRO A 67 -4.59 0.45 -7.41
CA PRO A 67 -4.01 -0.64 -6.63
C PRO A 67 -3.17 -0.12 -5.44
N PHE A 68 -3.14 -0.91 -4.38
CA PHE A 68 -2.30 -0.69 -3.19
C PHE A 68 -1.91 -2.04 -2.57
N ASN A 69 -0.88 -2.04 -1.74
CA ASN A 69 -0.30 -3.21 -1.07
C ASN A 69 -0.65 -3.23 0.42
N LEU A 70 -0.84 -4.41 1.00
CA LEU A 70 -1.02 -4.62 2.44
C LEU A 70 0.13 -5.46 2.98
N ASN A 71 0.86 -4.95 3.96
CA ASN A 71 2.06 -5.60 4.49
C ASN A 71 1.83 -6.21 5.88
N PHE A 72 2.22 -7.47 6.05
CA PHE A 72 2.13 -8.21 7.32
C PHE A 72 3.47 -8.81 7.69
N PHE A 73 3.70 -8.95 8.99
CA PHE A 73 4.81 -9.74 9.52
C PHE A 73 4.37 -11.20 9.71
N CYS A 74 5.26 -12.13 9.36
CA CYS A 74 5.04 -13.58 9.49
C CYS A 74 6.25 -14.26 10.17
N HIS A 75 6.89 -13.57 11.11
CA HIS A 75 7.96 -14.15 11.93
C HIS A 75 7.37 -15.01 13.05
N THR A 76 8.15 -15.97 13.53
CA THR A 76 7.84 -16.67 14.79
C THR A 76 7.81 -15.65 15.92
N ALA A 77 6.70 -15.57 16.64
CA ALA A 77 6.59 -14.69 17.80
C ALA A 77 7.66 -15.07 18.85
N PRO A 78 8.31 -14.09 19.49
CA PRO A 78 9.28 -14.33 20.55
C PRO A 78 8.64 -14.98 21.79
#